data_AF-A0A6S7CWN7-F1
#
_entry.id   AF-A0A6S7CWN7-F1
#
_cell.length_a   1.000
_cell.length_b   1.000
_cell.length_c   1.000
_cell.angle_alpha   90.00
_cell.angle_beta   90.00
_cell.angle_gamma   90.00
#
_symmetry.space_group_name_H-M   'P 1'
#
loop_
_entity.id
_entity.type
_entity.pdbx_description
1 polymer ?
#
loop_
_entity_poly.entity_id
_entity_poly.type
_entity_poly.pdbx_seq_one_letter_code
_entity_poly.pdbx_strand_id
1 'polypeptide(L)' 'MQRKYIVMWWDAAGNARQSEKMEQACAQTFASSMLPEQEARLVLVCA' A
#
# COMPACT_ATOMS: atom_id res chain seq x y z
N MET A 1 12.40 11.52 -12.54
CA MET A 1 11.74 11.05 -11.31
C MET A 1 11.13 9.69 -11.57
N GLN A 2 11.56 8.65 -10.86
CA GLN A 2 10.91 7.35 -10.94
C GLN A 2 9.65 7.39 -10.07
N ARG A 3 8.49 7.08 -10.64
CA ARG A 3 7.24 6.95 -9.89
C ARG A 3 7.35 5.71 -9.00
N LYS A 4 7.23 5.89 -7.69
CA LYS A 4 7.16 4.80 -6.71
C LYS A 4 5.78 4.79 -6.06
N TYR A 5 5.41 3.66 -5.50
CA TYR A 5 4.13 3.48 -4.84
C TYR A 5 4.34 2.87 -3.47
N ILE A 6 3.45 3.19 -2.55
CA ILE A 6 3.29 2.49 -1.28
C ILE A 6 1.84 2.04 -1.15
N VAL A 7 1.60 1.09 -0.27
CA VAL A 7 0.25 0.72 0.16
C VAL A 7 0.11 1.14 1.61
N MET A 8 -0.96 1.86 1.94
CA MET A 8 -1.35 2.19 3.31
C MET A 8 -2.56 1.35 3.71
N TRP A 9 -2.61 0.86 4.94
CA TRP A 9 -3.73 0.05 5.45
C TRP A 9 -3.87 0.17 6.97
N TRP A 10 -5.01 -0.24 7.50
CA TRP A 10 -5.23 -0.39 8.94
C TRP A 10 -4.97 -1.83 9.37
N ASP A 11 -4.20 -2.03 10.44
CA ASP A 11 -4.04 -3.36 11.04
C ASP A 11 -5.21 -3.71 11.98
N ALA A 12 -5.24 -4.95 12.46
CA ALA A 12 -6.31 -5.44 13.33
C ALA A 12 -6.41 -4.70 14.68
N ALA A 13 -5.37 -3.95 15.08
CA ALA A 13 -5.37 -3.12 16.26
C ALA A 13 -5.80 -1.67 15.97
N GLY A 14 -6.20 -1.37 14.72
CA GLY A 14 -6.62 -0.04 14.30
C GLY A 14 -5.44 0.92 14.08
N ASN A 15 -4.21 0.42 13.93
CA ASN A 15 -3.06 1.27 13.65
C ASN A 15 -2.81 1.40 12.15
N ALA A 16 -2.44 2.60 11.72
CA ALA A 16 -2.03 2.84 10.34
C ALA A 16 -0.67 2.19 10.08
N ARG A 17 -0.57 1.47 8.97
CA ARG A 17 0.65 0.84 8.48
C ARG A 17 0.89 1.23 7.03
N GLN A 18 2.15 1.15 6.61
CA GLN A 18 2.53 1.34 5.22
C GLN A 18 3.60 0.33 4.80
N SER A 19 3.65 0.05 3.50
CA SER A 19 4.69 -0.77 2.90
C SER A 19 5.91 0.08 2.49
N GLU A 20 6.98 -0.60 2.11
CA GLU A 20 8.12 0.04 1.47
C GLU A 20 7.77 0.59 0.07
N LYS A 21 8.59 1.51 -0.44
CA LYS A 21 8.43 2.05 -1.80
C LYS A 21 8.67 0.94 -2.82
N MET A 22 7.70 0.69 -3.67
CA MET A 22 7.75 -0.35 -4.69
C MET A 22 7.23 0.13 -6.06
N GLU A 23 7.33 -0.73 -7.06
CA GLU A 23 6.73 -0.48 -8.37
C GLU A 23 5.22 -0.66 -8.33
N GLN A 24 4.52 -0.07 -9.31
CA GLN A 24 3.06 -0.05 -9.36
C GLN A 24 2.45 -1.45 -9.32
N ALA A 25 2.98 -2.38 -10.12
CA ALA A 25 2.47 -3.73 -10.21
C ALA A 25 2.58 -4.48 -8.86
N CYS A 26 3.71 -4.35 -8.17
CA CYS A 26 3.89 -4.92 -6.84
C CYS A 26 2.90 -4.31 -5.83
N ALA A 27 2.70 -2.98 -5.86
CA ALA A 27 1.78 -2.32 -4.94
C ALA A 27 0.32 -2.73 -5.19
N GLN A 28 -0.08 -2.92 -6.45
CA GLN A 28 -1.41 -3.41 -6.80
C GLN A 28 -1.63 -4.85 -6.31
N THR A 29 -0.67 -5.75 -6.55
CA THR A 29 -0.75 -7.13 -6.05
C THR A 29 -0.81 -7.17 -4.53
N PHE A 30 0.00 -6.35 -3.85
CA PHE A 30 0.02 -6.27 -2.39
C PHE A 30 -1.34 -5.80 -1.85
N ALA A 31 -1.90 -4.71 -2.40
CA ALA A 31 -3.22 -4.22 -1.98
C ALA A 31 -4.33 -5.25 -2.22
N SER A 32 -4.31 -5.95 -3.36
CA SER A 32 -5.29 -7.00 -3.69
C SER A 32 -5.19 -8.25 -2.81
N SER A 33 -4.05 -8.48 -2.16
CA SER A 33 -3.88 -9.59 -1.21
C SER A 33 -4.39 -9.30 0.19
N MET A 34 -4.75 -8.05 0.50
CA MET A 34 -5.24 -7.65 1.81
C MET A 34 -6.72 -7.95 1.98
N LEU A 35 -7.13 -8.16 3.23
CA LEU A 35 -8.53 -8.35 3.57
C LEU A 35 -9.31 -7.04 3.41
N PRO A 36 -10.61 -7.10 3.05
CA PRO A 36 -11.43 -5.89 2.87
C PRO A 36 -11.44 -4.97 4.10
N GLU A 37 -11.38 -5.53 5.31
CA GLU A 37 -11.42 -4.78 6.57
C GLU A 37 -10.16 -3.95 6.83
N GLN A 38 -9.05 -4.23 6.12
CA GLN A 38 -7.80 -3.47 6.26
C GLN A 38 -7.82 -2.17 5.44
N GLU A 39 -8.83 -1.97 4.59
CA GLU A 39 -9.02 -0.79 3.73
C GLU A 39 -7.74 -0.36 2.98
N ALA A 40 -7.01 -1.32 2.41
CA ALA A 40 -5.73 -1.05 1.75
C ALA A 40 -5.88 -0.03 0.60
N ARG A 41 -5.09 1.05 0.63
CA ARG A 41 -5.06 2.11 -0.38
C ARG A 41 -3.69 2.21 -1.03
N LEU A 42 -3.68 2.24 -2.37
CA LEU A 42 -2.49 2.48 -3.17
C LEU A 42 -2.20 3.99 -3.23
N VAL A 43 -0.97 4.39 -2.92
CA VAL A 43 -0.55 5.79 -2.90
C VAL A 43 0.65 5.97 -3.81
N LEU A 44 0.56 6.92 -4.75
CA LEU A 44 1.68 7.35 -5.58
C LEU A 44 2.60 8.25 -4.74
N VAL A 45 3.87 7.87 -4.65
CA VAL A 45 4.94 8.67 -4.05
C VAL A 45 5.99 8.97 -5.11
N CYS A 46 6.10 10.23 -5.52
CA CYS A 46 7.18 10.68 -6.39
C CYS A 46 8.50 10.64 -5.60
N ALA A 47 9.51 9.97 -6.15
CA ALA A 47 10.89 10.00 -5.66
C ALA A 47 11.76 10.86 -6.58
#